data_AF-A0A8T8SXS5-F1
#
_entry.id   AF-A0A8T8SXS5-F1
#
_cell.length_a   1.000
_cell.length_b   1.000
_cell.length_c   1.000
_cell.angle_alpha   90.00
_cell.angle_beta   90.00
_cell.angle_gamma   90.00
#
_symmetry.space_group_name_H-M   'P 1'
#
loop_
_entity.id
_entity.type
_entity.pdbx_description
1 polymer ?
#
loop_
_entity_poly.entity_id
_entity_poly.type
_entity_poly.pdbx_seq_one_letter_code
_entity_poly.pdbx_strand_id
1 'polypeptide(L)'
;MTTFTFSALAAAPPRRGCQDAALSRSPQQEQETMPPHYRDPWAAREAWRKHPIFTNRFYIRNMFPGLGLGAAAFGIYLAVDMLTHPSNLDKIREDAHKQLANQGAILRG
;
A
#
# COMPACT_ATOMS: atom_id res chain seq x y z
N MET A 1 6.46 25.81 29.34
CA MET A 1 5.24 25.05 29.69
C MET A 1 4.78 24.35 28.42
N THR A 2 4.80 23.04 28.19
CA THR A 2 5.18 21.82 28.94
C THR A 2 5.34 20.75 27.85
N THR A 3 6.51 20.15 27.72
CA THR A 3 6.79 18.99 26.85
C THR A 3 6.39 17.71 27.59
N PHE A 4 5.43 16.95 27.06
CA PHE A 4 5.07 15.64 27.61
C PHE A 4 5.87 14.53 26.92
N THR A 5 7.02 14.19 27.52
CA THR A 5 7.73 12.93 27.29
C THR A 5 7.05 11.83 28.09
N PHE A 6 6.40 10.86 27.43
CA PHE A 6 5.94 9.63 28.07
C PHE A 6 6.96 8.52 27.79
N SER A 7 7.93 8.41 28.71
CA SER A 7 8.84 7.28 28.81
C SER A 7 8.16 6.22 29.68
N ALA A 8 7.58 5.20 29.05
CA ALA A 8 6.99 4.05 29.76
C ALA A 8 8.01 2.91 29.83
N LEU A 9 8.61 2.86 31.01
CA LEU A 9 9.53 1.90 31.59
C LEU A 9 9.11 0.43 31.40
N ALA A 10 10.13 -0.39 31.13
CA ALA A 10 10.10 -1.84 31.07
C ALA A 10 9.49 -2.49 32.32
N ALA A 11 8.56 -3.42 32.12
CA ALA A 11 8.12 -4.38 33.13
C ALA A 11 8.35 -5.80 32.59
N ALA A 12 9.22 -6.53 33.30
CA ALA A 12 9.63 -7.90 33.03
C ALA A 12 8.46 -8.92 33.13
N PRO A 13 8.56 -10.08 32.47
CA PRO A 13 7.50 -11.10 32.50
C PRO A 13 7.46 -11.86 33.85
N PRO A 14 6.26 -12.25 34.33
CA PRO A 14 6.15 -13.12 35.50
C PRO A 14 6.58 -14.56 35.16
N ARG A 15 7.55 -15.09 35.91
CA ARG A 15 7.77 -16.53 36.02
C ARG A 15 6.80 -17.12 37.04
N ARG A 16 5.87 -17.96 36.61
CA ARG A 16 5.19 -18.96 37.47
C ARG A 16 4.76 -20.17 36.66
N GLY A 17 5.07 -21.35 37.18
CA GLY A 17 4.29 -22.56 37.00
C GLY A 17 4.94 -23.66 36.16
N CYS A 18 5.68 -24.55 36.82
CA CYS A 18 5.53 -25.97 36.50
C CYS A 18 4.08 -26.34 36.81
N GLN A 19 3.32 -26.74 35.81
CA GLN A 19 2.05 -27.44 35.98
C GLN A 19 2.21 -28.78 35.29
N ASP A 20 2.22 -29.81 36.12
CA ASP A 20 2.33 -31.20 35.74
C ASP A 20 1.13 -31.66 34.91
N ALA A 21 1.45 -32.44 33.89
CA ALA A 21 0.71 -33.57 33.33
C ALA A 21 -0.82 -33.59 33.54
N ALA A 22 -1.55 -33.03 32.56
CA ALA A 22 -2.82 -33.58 32.13
C ALA A 22 -2.70 -33.93 30.64
N LEU A 23 -2.57 -35.23 30.37
CA LEU A 23 -2.82 -35.81 29.05
C LEU A 23 -4.25 -35.45 28.63
N SER A 24 -4.42 -34.38 27.85
CA SER A 24 -5.54 -34.22 26.95
C SER A 24 -4.98 -34.25 25.53
N ARG A 25 -5.17 -35.42 24.92
CA ARG A 25 -4.78 -35.76 23.56
C ARG A 25 -5.61 -34.88 22.62
N SER A 26 -5.06 -33.73 22.21
CA SER A 26 -5.62 -32.94 21.13
C SER A 26 -5.64 -33.80 19.85
N PRO A 27 -6.79 -34.04 19.21
CA PRO A 27 -6.79 -34.56 17.86
C PRO A 27 -6.06 -33.53 17.02
N GLN A 28 -4.99 -34.03 16.39
CA GLN A 28 -4.14 -33.38 15.42
C GLN A 28 -4.88 -32.23 14.71
N GLN A 29 -4.44 -30.99 14.95
CA GLN A 29 -4.55 -30.00 13.89
C GLN A 29 -3.88 -30.63 12.68
N GLU A 30 -4.68 -30.95 11.67
CA GLU A 30 -4.22 -31.40 10.38
C GLU A 30 -3.37 -30.26 9.79
N GLN A 31 -2.08 -30.30 10.09
CA GLN A 31 -1.06 -29.58 9.36
C GLN A 31 -1.15 -30.11 7.93
N GLU A 32 -1.81 -29.34 7.06
CA GLU A 32 -1.66 -29.49 5.62
C GLU A 32 -0.18 -29.71 5.34
N THR A 33 0.09 -30.87 4.76
CA THR A 33 1.39 -31.50 4.57
C THR A 33 2.35 -30.63 3.76
N MET A 34 2.89 -29.58 4.39
CA MET A 34 4.11 -28.96 3.91
C MET A 34 5.22 -29.98 4.19
N PRO A 35 5.93 -30.48 3.16
CA PRO A 35 7.02 -31.42 3.38
C PRO A 35 8.01 -30.84 4.40
N PRO A 36 8.66 -31.67 5.23
CA PRO A 36 9.56 -31.21 6.28
C PRO A 36 10.52 -30.17 5.70
N HIS A 37 10.48 -28.97 6.29
CA HIS A 37 11.20 -27.81 5.79
C HIS A 37 12.70 -28.07 5.87
N TYR A 38 13.29 -28.48 4.74
CA TYR A 38 14.70 -28.78 4.62
C TYR A 38 15.51 -27.53 5.01
N ARG A 39 16.25 -27.61 6.11
CA ARG A 39 17.16 -26.56 6.56
C ARG A 39 18.51 -26.77 5.89
N ASP A 40 18.72 -26.00 4.84
CA ASP A 40 20.01 -25.85 4.16
C ASP A 40 21.12 -25.46 5.18
N PRO A 41 22.17 -26.29 5.38
CA PRO A 41 23.27 -26.00 6.30
C PRO A 41 24.22 -24.90 5.80
N TRP A 42 24.13 -24.51 4.54
CA TRP A 42 24.87 -23.42 3.89
C TRP A 42 24.04 -22.15 3.74
N ALA A 43 22.81 -22.10 4.27
CA ALA A 43 21.93 -20.94 4.15
C ALA A 43 22.58 -19.65 4.67
N ALA A 44 23.36 -19.75 5.75
CA ALA A 44 24.14 -18.64 6.30
C ALA A 44 25.23 -18.14 5.32
N ARG A 45 25.82 -19.05 4.54
CA ARG A 45 26.81 -18.73 3.51
C ARG A 45 26.16 -18.16 2.24
N GLU A 46 24.93 -18.54 1.90
CA GLU A 46 24.22 -18.00 0.74
C GLU A 46 23.41 -16.72 1.04
N ALA A 47 23.31 -16.34 2.32
CA ALA A 47 22.57 -15.17 2.77
C ALA A 47 23.02 -13.87 2.08
N TRP A 48 24.31 -13.72 1.77
CA TRP A 48 24.82 -12.52 1.07
C TRP A 48 24.26 -12.36 -0.35
N ARG A 49 23.88 -13.46 -1.02
CA ARG A 49 23.27 -13.40 -2.37
C ARG A 49 21.82 -12.95 -2.33
N LYS A 50 21.14 -13.15 -1.19
CA LYS A 50 19.77 -12.72 -0.95
C LYS A 50 19.70 -11.28 -0.44
N HIS A 51 20.70 -10.46 -0.76
CA HIS A 51 20.72 -9.05 -0.41
C HIS A 51 19.50 -8.33 -1.02
N PRO A 52 18.83 -7.40 -0.29
CA PRO A 52 17.64 -6.70 -0.78
C PRO A 52 17.85 -5.97 -2.11
N ILE A 53 19.09 -5.58 -2.42
CA ILE A 53 19.47 -4.92 -3.66
C ILE A 53 19.39 -5.84 -4.89
N PHE A 54 19.47 -7.15 -4.70
CA PHE A 54 19.40 -8.14 -5.79
C PHE A 54 18.01 -8.79 -5.90
N THR A 55 17.01 -8.22 -5.23
CA THR A 55 15.64 -8.72 -5.31
C THR A 55 15.00 -8.31 -6.63
N ASN A 56 14.17 -9.18 -7.22
CA ASN A 56 13.39 -8.87 -8.42
C ASN A 56 12.57 -7.59 -8.29
N ARG A 57 12.10 -7.28 -7.08
CA ARG A 57 11.38 -6.06 -6.76
C ARG A 57 12.23 -4.80 -6.94
N PHE A 58 13.51 -4.84 -6.56
CA PHE A 58 14.44 -3.72 -6.74
C PHE A 58 14.66 -3.45 -8.24
N TYR A 59 14.86 -4.51 -9.03
CA TYR A 59 14.99 -4.39 -10.47
C TYR A 59 13.73 -3.76 -11.09
N ILE A 60 12.53 -4.29 -10.81
CA ILE A 60 11.26 -3.77 -11.36
C ILE A 60 11.05 -2.28 -11.05
N ARG A 61 11.36 -1.84 -9.83
CA ARG A 61 11.22 -0.41 -9.46
C ARG A 61 12.23 0.48 -10.20
N ASN A 62 13.40 -0.05 -10.53
CA ASN A 62 14.48 0.68 -11.19
C ASN A 62 14.52 0.48 -12.72
N MET A 63 13.63 -0.33 -13.31
CA MET A 63 13.60 -0.59 -14.75
C MET A 63 13.35 0.69 -15.57
N PHE A 64 12.52 1.60 -15.06
CA PHE A 64 12.20 2.85 -15.74
C PHE A 64 12.43 4.06 -14.83
N PRO A 65 13.68 4.52 -14.70
CA PRO A 65 13.96 5.75 -13.99
C PRO A 65 13.20 6.89 -14.69
N GLY A 66 12.25 7.49 -13.98
CA GLY A 66 11.46 8.60 -14.50
C GLY A 66 10.13 8.26 -15.18
N LEU A 67 9.70 6.98 -15.25
CA LEU A 67 8.36 6.64 -15.78
C LEU A 67 7.25 7.37 -15.02
N GLY A 68 7.36 7.43 -13.69
CA GLY A 68 6.39 8.14 -12.86
C GLY A 68 6.33 9.64 -13.15
N LEU A 69 7.49 10.28 -13.33
CA LEU A 69 7.57 11.70 -13.66
C LEU A 69 7.10 11.98 -15.08
N GLY A 70 7.47 11.14 -16.06
CA GLY A 70 7.03 11.26 -17.44
C GLY A 70 5.51 11.07 -17.58
N ALA A 71 4.96 10.04 -16.93
CA ALA A 71 3.51 9.80 -16.92
C ALA A 71 2.75 10.95 -16.24
N ALA A 72 3.27 11.49 -15.13
CA ALA A 72 2.65 12.62 -14.45
C ALA A 72 2.68 13.89 -15.31
N ALA A 73 3.83 14.24 -15.90
CA ALA A 73 3.96 15.39 -16.79
C ALA A 73 3.05 15.27 -18.02
N PHE A 74 2.98 14.08 -18.61
CA PHE A 74 2.09 13.80 -19.73
C PHE A 74 0.61 13.90 -19.35
N GLY A 75 0.23 13.42 -18.16
CA GLY A 75 -1.13 13.57 -17.65
C GLY A 75 -1.53 15.05 -17.46
N ILE A 76 -0.63 15.87 -16.92
CA ILE A 76 -0.84 17.32 -16.80
C ILE A 76 -0.99 17.96 -18.19
N TYR A 77 -0.13 17.59 -19.13
CA TYR A 77 -0.19 18.08 -20.51
C TYR A 77 -1.55 17.77 -21.14
N LEU A 78 -2.03 16.51 -21.06
CA LEU A 78 -3.33 16.13 -21.59
C LEU A 78 -4.48 16.87 -20.92
N ALA A 79 -4.41 17.10 -19.61
CA ALA A 79 -5.43 17.88 -18.91
C ALA A 79 -5.48 19.32 -19.42
N VAL A 80 -4.33 19.98 -19.58
CA VAL A 80 -4.25 21.33 -20.15
C VAL A 80 -4.75 21.34 -21.59
N ASP A 81 -4.36 20.36 -22.40
CA ASP A 81 -4.75 20.26 -23.79
C ASP A 81 -6.28 20.04 -23.93
N MET A 82 -6.86 19.18 -23.11
CA MET A 82 -8.32 18.95 -23.06
C MET A 82 -9.09 20.23 -22.67
N LEU A 83 -8.56 21.01 -21.72
CA LEU A 83 -9.18 22.26 -21.24
C LEU A 83 -9.01 23.42 -22.22
N THR A 84 -7.89 23.50 -22.93
CA THR A 84 -7.57 24.62 -23.82
C THR A 84 -8.06 24.41 -25.24
N HIS A 85 -8.43 23.18 -25.63
CA HIS A 85 -8.98 22.89 -26.93
C HIS A 85 -10.33 23.61 -27.14
N PRO A 86 -10.44 24.53 -28.12
CA PRO A 86 -11.55 25.48 -28.22
C PRO A 86 -12.91 24.80 -28.34
N SER A 87 -12.99 23.67 -29.06
CA SER A 87 -14.24 22.92 -29.25
C SER A 87 -14.78 22.23 -27.99
N ASN A 88 -13.96 22.01 -26.98
CA ASN A 88 -14.39 21.43 -25.70
C ASN A 88 -14.88 22.53 -24.74
N LEU A 89 -14.20 23.68 -24.75
CA LEU A 89 -14.57 24.87 -23.99
C LEU A 89 -15.99 25.35 -24.30
N ASP A 90 -16.33 25.41 -25.59
CA ASP A 90 -17.66 25.85 -26.03
C ASP A 90 -18.76 24.92 -25.50
N LYS A 91 -18.53 23.60 -25.56
CA LYS A 91 -19.47 22.60 -25.02
C LYS A 91 -19.65 22.73 -23.50
N ILE A 92 -18.55 22.86 -22.76
CA ILE A 92 -18.59 23.02 -21.30
C ILE A 92 -19.36 24.29 -20.93
N ARG A 93 -19.14 25.38 -21.68
CA ARG A 93 -19.86 26.64 -21.47
C ARG A 93 -21.35 26.52 -21.78
N GLU A 94 -21.70 25.88 -22.91
CA GLU A 94 -23.09 25.64 -23.28
C GLU A 94 -23.82 24.79 -22.24
N ASP A 95 -23.19 23.74 -21.73
CA ASP A 95 -23.76 22.87 -20.71
C ASP A 95 -23.94 23.61 -19.38
N ALA A 96 -22.97 24.46 -18.99
CA ALA A 96 -23.10 25.32 -17.83
C ALA A 96 -24.30 26.30 -17.98
N HIS A 97 -24.48 26.91 -19.15
CA HIS A 97 -25.62 27.79 -19.41
C HIS A 97 -26.96 27.04 -19.35
N LYS A 98 -27.05 25.84 -19.93
CA LYS A 98 -28.26 25.00 -19.86
C LYS A 98 -28.59 24.59 -18.43
N GLN A 99 -27.58 24.27 -17.63
CA GLN A 99 -27.77 23.92 -16.21
C GLN A 99 -28.25 25.10 -15.38
N LEU A 100 -27.69 26.29 -15.59
CA LEU A 100 -28.15 27.50 -14.91
C LEU A 100 -29.59 27.86 -15.30
N ALA A 101 -29.94 27.73 -16.59
CA ALA A 101 -31.30 27.96 -17.07
C ALA A 101 -32.30 26.95 -16.47
N ASN A 102 -31.91 25.67 -16.39
CA ASN A 102 -32.72 24.63 -15.75
C ASN A 102 -32.86 24.90 -14.24
N GLN A 103 -31.77 25.22 -13.54
CA GLN A 103 -31.82 25.58 -12.11
C GLN A 103 -32.70 26.81 -11.85
N GLY A 104 -32.59 27.85 -12.68
CA GLY A 104 -33.46 29.03 -12.60
C GLY A 104 -34.93 28.71 -12.86
N ALA A 105 -35.22 27.73 -13.72
CA ALA A 105 -36.58 27.24 -13.95
C ALA A 105 -37.12 26.44 -12.75
N ILE A 106 -36.29 25.60 -12.12
CA ILE A 106 -36.65 24.83 -10.91
C ILE A 106 -36.98 25.76 -9.74
N LEU A 107 -36.25 26.87 -9.58
CA LEU A 107 -36.45 27.81 -8.47
C LEU A 107 -37.64 28.77 -8.64
N ARG A 108 -38.26 28.81 -9.83
CA ARG A 108 -39.38 29.71 -10.16
C ARG A 108 -40.73 28.99 -10.31
N GLY A 109 -40.72 27.67 -10.21
CA GLY A 109 -41.92 26.80 -10.22
C GLY A 109 -42.50 26.57 -8.84
#